data_AF-A0A1X2GYX3-F1
#
_entry.id   AF-A0A1X2GYX3-F1
#
_cell.length_a   1.000
_cell.length_b   1.000
_cell.length_c   1.000
_cell.angle_alpha   90.00
_cell.angle_beta   90.00
_cell.angle_gamma   90.00
#
_symmetry.space_group_name_H-M   'P 1'
#
loop_
_entity.id
_entity.type
_entity.pdbx_description
1 polymer ?
#
loop_
_entity_poly.entity_id
_entity_poly.type
_entity_poly.pdbx_seq_one_letter_code
_entity_poly.pdbx_strand_id
1 'polypeptide(L)'
;MKFKRDNEGNDNGEIKNKAALPTTRKRAKLVNGIPASGEDYVLFVREQAKGYSDTAVAPPPTSILKSNLPPSFRFTEETPVDPALLCSSEWQAFYADAFTRYKKTKSGLSTMSKTRLPPVAEKQQWRDLVSKPVTDNKLDDLQKMKQKDLLLLMKYIREWLLETEQEQHYESFTAWLYSCLVFLDPVMTFSDSSILRNVCRAVIEVRAKAGPDSPHLPQFNIVITIVSRVFGQSDLM
;
A
#
# COMPACT_ATOMS: atom_id res chain seq x y z
N MET A 1 -6.17 54.43 -12.49
CA MET A 1 -6.02 53.41 -13.54
C MET A 1 -7.19 52.45 -13.47
N LYS A 2 -8.11 52.52 -14.44
CA LYS A 2 -9.24 51.59 -14.59
C LYS A 2 -8.79 50.43 -15.47
N PHE A 3 -8.73 49.21 -14.94
CA PHE A 3 -8.59 48.02 -15.76
C PHE A 3 -9.97 47.47 -16.08
N LYS A 4 -10.44 47.83 -17.27
CA LYS A 4 -11.56 47.16 -17.94
C LYS A 4 -10.99 45.85 -18.49
N ARG A 5 -11.44 44.71 -17.95
CA ARG A 5 -11.21 43.40 -18.56
C ARG A 5 -12.51 43.02 -19.26
N ASP A 6 -12.54 43.29 -20.56
CA ASP A 6 -13.47 42.67 -21.48
C ASP A 6 -13.07 41.18 -21.55
N ASN A 7 -13.95 40.29 -21.10
CA ASN A 7 -13.79 38.86 -21.28
C ASN A 7 -15.09 38.32 -21.88
N GLU A 8 -15.23 38.51 -23.18
CA GLU A 8 -16.17 37.78 -24.03
C GLU A 8 -15.71 36.33 -24.11
N GLY A 9 -16.05 35.56 -23.08
CA GLY A 9 -16.01 34.11 -23.10
C GLY A 9 -17.28 33.59 -23.77
N ASN A 10 -17.18 33.35 -25.07
CA ASN A 10 -18.15 32.63 -25.88
C ASN A 10 -18.26 31.18 -25.38
N ASP A 11 -19.02 30.95 -24.32
CA ASP A 11 -19.31 29.62 -23.79
C ASP A 11 -20.68 29.14 -24.30
N ASN A 12 -20.72 28.80 -25.60
CA ASN A 12 -21.75 27.93 -26.17
C ASN A 12 -21.43 26.45 -25.85
N GLY A 13 -21.02 26.19 -24.60
CA GLY A 13 -21.06 24.88 -23.99
C GLY A 13 -22.50 24.57 -23.61
N GLU A 14 -23.29 24.12 -24.58
CA GLU A 14 -24.54 23.41 -24.34
C GLU A 14 -24.20 22.14 -23.53
N ILE A 15 -24.04 22.31 -22.21
CA ILE A 15 -24.08 21.21 -21.26
C ILE A 15 -25.45 20.60 -21.48
N LYS A 16 -25.50 19.51 -22.25
CA LYS A 16 -26.65 18.62 -22.36
C LYS A 16 -26.86 18.03 -20.97
N ASN A 17 -27.44 18.85 -20.09
CA ASN A 17 -28.04 18.43 -18.85
C ASN A 17 -29.06 17.39 -19.27
N LYS A 18 -28.70 16.11 -19.12
CA LYS A 18 -29.65 15.00 -19.16
C LYS A 18 -30.57 15.17 -17.95
N ALA A 19 -31.48 16.13 -18.06
CA ALA A 19 -32.48 16.37 -17.06
C ALA A 19 -33.33 15.11 -16.98
N ALA A 20 -33.38 14.49 -15.80
CA ALA A 20 -34.21 13.30 -15.57
C ALA A 20 -35.69 13.56 -15.90
N LEU A 21 -36.12 14.83 -15.83
CA LEU A 21 -37.44 15.31 -16.20
C LEU A 21 -37.33 16.32 -17.35
N PRO A 22 -37.56 15.92 -18.61
CA PRO A 22 -37.58 16.85 -19.73
C PRO A 22 -38.78 17.79 -19.61
N THR A 23 -38.57 19.05 -19.95
CA THR A 23 -39.63 20.07 -20.00
C THR A 23 -39.73 20.57 -21.44
N THR A 24 -40.93 20.50 -22.01
CA THR A 24 -41.26 21.01 -23.35
C THR A 24 -41.42 22.54 -23.35
N ARG A 25 -41.86 23.11 -22.23
CA ARG A 25 -42.04 24.57 -22.06
C ARG A 25 -40.80 25.22 -21.46
N LYS A 26 -40.65 26.54 -21.72
CA LYS A 26 -39.53 27.35 -21.22
C LYS A 26 -39.82 28.11 -19.92
N ARG A 27 -41.11 28.31 -19.57
CA ARG A 27 -41.57 29.03 -18.38
C ARG A 27 -42.78 28.35 -17.77
N ALA A 28 -42.92 28.44 -16.45
CA ALA A 28 -44.04 27.89 -15.71
C ALA A 28 -45.31 28.73 -15.90
N LYS A 29 -46.46 28.08 -16.13
CA LYS A 29 -47.78 28.71 -16.03
C LYS A 29 -48.30 28.58 -14.59
N LEU A 30 -48.43 29.72 -13.92
CA LEU A 30 -49.00 29.81 -12.57
C LEU A 30 -50.45 30.31 -12.66
N VAL A 31 -51.36 29.66 -11.93
CA VAL A 31 -52.74 30.11 -11.71
C VAL A 31 -52.86 30.40 -10.21
N ASN A 32 -53.10 31.66 -9.85
CA ASN A 32 -53.12 32.12 -8.46
C ASN A 32 -51.82 31.79 -7.68
N GLY A 33 -50.67 31.85 -8.36
CA GLY A 33 -49.37 31.53 -7.76
C GLY A 33 -49.08 30.04 -7.59
N ILE A 34 -50.00 29.16 -8.03
CA ILE A 34 -49.84 27.71 -7.96
C ILE A 34 -49.54 27.17 -9.37
N PRO A 35 -48.53 26.30 -9.54
CA PRO A 35 -48.29 25.64 -10.82
C PRO A 35 -49.49 24.81 -11.25
N ALA A 36 -49.96 25.04 -12.49
CA ALA A 36 -51.15 24.38 -13.01
C ALA A 36 -50.90 22.92 -13.47
N SER A 37 -49.64 22.51 -13.57
CA SER A 37 -49.25 21.16 -13.97
C SER A 37 -47.91 20.75 -13.34
N GLY A 38 -47.57 19.46 -13.39
CA GLY A 38 -46.28 18.96 -12.92
C GLY A 38 -45.09 19.51 -13.72
N GLU A 39 -45.26 19.77 -15.01
CA GLU A 39 -44.24 20.44 -15.83
C GLU A 39 -44.03 21.89 -15.39
N ASP A 40 -45.11 22.62 -15.13
CA ASP A 40 -45.04 23.99 -14.63
C ASP A 40 -44.37 24.05 -13.25
N TYR A 41 -44.59 23.02 -12.41
CA TYR A 41 -43.91 22.90 -11.11
C TYR A 41 -42.39 22.73 -11.29
N VAL A 42 -41.96 21.83 -12.17
CA VAL A 42 -40.52 21.59 -12.42
C VAL A 42 -39.84 22.86 -12.96
N LEU A 43 -40.51 23.59 -13.86
CA LEU A 43 -39.99 24.86 -14.38
C LEU A 43 -39.91 25.94 -13.30
N PHE A 44 -40.94 26.04 -12.45
CA PHE A 44 -40.96 26.98 -11.33
C PHE A 44 -39.82 26.70 -10.34
N VAL A 45 -39.61 25.44 -9.96
CA VAL A 45 -38.50 25.03 -9.08
C VAL A 45 -37.13 25.32 -9.72
N ARG A 46 -36.97 25.11 -11.04
CA ARG A 46 -35.73 25.45 -11.74
C ARG A 46 -35.46 26.95 -11.76
N GLU A 47 -36.49 27.76 -11.99
CA GLU A 47 -36.37 29.22 -11.92
C GLU A 47 -36.01 29.68 -10.50
N GLN A 48 -36.61 29.08 -9.48
CA GLN A 48 -36.30 29.38 -8.08
C GLN A 48 -34.87 28.95 -7.72
N ALA A 49 -34.44 27.76 -8.16
CA ALA A 49 -33.10 27.23 -7.92
C ALA A 49 -32.00 28.12 -8.51
N LYS A 50 -32.23 28.76 -9.67
CA LYS A 50 -31.29 29.75 -10.25
C LYS A 50 -31.06 30.96 -9.36
N GLY A 51 -32.00 31.27 -8.46
CA GLY A 51 -31.86 32.34 -7.47
C GLY A 51 -31.00 31.97 -6.26
N TYR A 52 -30.63 30.69 -6.11
CA TYR A 52 -29.79 30.20 -5.02
C TYR A 52 -28.37 29.88 -5.49
N SER A 53 -27.43 29.92 -4.57
CA SER A 53 -26.06 29.45 -4.80
C SER A 53 -26.02 27.94 -4.94
N ASP A 54 -25.25 27.43 -5.91
CA ASP A 54 -25.08 25.99 -6.16
C ASP A 54 -24.43 25.26 -4.95
N THR A 55 -23.58 25.96 -4.22
CA THR A 55 -23.01 25.48 -2.96
C THR A 55 -23.09 26.57 -1.90
N ALA A 56 -23.43 26.18 -0.68
CA ALA A 56 -23.40 27.04 0.50
C ALA A 56 -22.60 26.36 1.59
N VAL A 57 -21.59 27.06 2.13
CA VAL A 57 -20.78 26.57 3.25
C VAL A 57 -21.38 27.12 4.53
N ALA A 58 -21.85 26.23 5.41
CA ALA A 58 -22.33 26.64 6.72
C ALA A 58 -21.16 27.21 7.56
N PRO A 59 -21.40 28.26 8.36
CA PRO A 59 -20.38 28.76 9.29
C PRO A 59 -19.97 27.65 10.27
N PRO A 60 -18.68 27.61 10.67
CA PRO A 60 -18.18 26.57 11.57
C PRO A 60 -18.92 26.65 12.92
N PRO A 61 -19.28 25.49 13.52
CA PRO A 61 -19.97 25.48 14.80
C PRO A 61 -19.08 26.03 15.91
N THR A 62 -19.68 26.73 16.88
CA THR A 62 -19.00 27.33 18.04
C THR A 62 -18.30 26.30 18.93
N SER A 63 -18.73 25.04 18.90
CA SER A 63 -18.03 23.93 19.55
C SER A 63 -17.97 22.73 18.62
N ILE A 64 -16.76 22.26 18.31
CA ILE A 64 -16.56 21.01 17.59
C ILE A 64 -16.54 19.88 18.62
N LEU A 65 -17.58 19.04 18.63
CA LEU A 65 -17.54 17.79 19.40
C LEU A 65 -16.38 16.95 18.85
N LYS A 66 -15.38 16.67 19.68
CA LYS A 66 -14.35 15.68 19.36
C LYS A 66 -15.04 14.32 19.24
N SER A 67 -15.27 13.87 18.02
CA SER A 67 -15.79 12.53 17.78
C SER A 67 -14.73 11.52 18.20
N ASN A 68 -15.07 10.65 19.15
CA ASN A 68 -14.24 9.50 19.48
C ASN A 68 -14.35 8.51 18.32
N LEU A 69 -13.47 8.66 17.33
CA LEU A 69 -13.41 7.72 16.22
C LEU A 69 -13.10 6.31 16.75
N PRO A 70 -13.75 5.27 16.20
CA PRO A 70 -13.44 3.89 16.51
C PRO A 70 -11.94 3.62 16.30
N PRO A 71 -11.32 2.69 17.04
CA PRO A 71 -9.89 2.39 16.90
C PRO A 71 -9.44 2.10 15.47
N SER A 72 -10.31 1.53 14.63
CA SER A 72 -10.05 1.27 13.21
C SER A 72 -9.89 2.51 12.33
N PHE A 73 -10.30 3.68 12.81
CA PHE A 73 -10.19 4.98 12.12
C PHE A 73 -9.16 5.90 12.79
N ARG A 74 -8.47 5.43 13.82
CA ARG A 74 -7.35 6.16 14.40
C ARG A 74 -6.14 5.90 13.52
N PHE A 75 -5.56 6.96 12.99
CA PHE A 75 -4.23 6.90 12.40
C PHE A 75 -3.29 6.42 13.50
N THR A 76 -2.63 5.28 13.29
CA THR A 76 -1.56 4.82 14.18
C THR A 76 -0.50 5.91 14.21
N GLU A 77 -0.31 6.54 15.36
CA GLU A 77 0.85 7.40 15.59
C GLU A 77 2.10 6.58 15.30
N GLU A 78 2.97 7.11 14.44
CA GLU A 78 4.24 6.50 14.12
C GLU A 78 5.00 6.30 15.44
N THR A 79 5.20 5.04 15.83
CA THR A 79 5.98 4.73 17.03
C THR A 79 7.39 5.26 16.79
N PRO A 80 7.94 6.12 17.67
CA PRO A 80 9.26 6.67 17.48
C PRO A 80 10.27 5.53 17.40
N VAL A 81 10.90 5.38 16.24
CA VAL A 81 11.93 4.37 16.01
C VAL A 81 13.25 4.91 16.52
N ASP A 82 13.97 4.11 17.31
CA ASP A 82 15.31 4.45 17.76
C ASP A 82 16.24 4.69 16.55
N PRO A 83 16.82 5.90 16.40
CA PRO A 83 17.73 6.21 15.30
C PRO A 83 18.92 5.27 15.22
N ALA A 84 19.35 4.66 16.33
CA ALA A 84 20.47 3.72 16.36
C ALA A 84 20.17 2.41 15.60
N LEU A 85 18.89 2.07 15.42
CA LEU A 85 18.47 0.87 14.68
C LEU A 85 18.38 1.10 13.16
N LEU A 86 18.43 2.35 12.71
CA LEU A 86 18.19 2.72 11.33
C LEU A 86 19.49 2.81 10.53
N CYS A 87 19.45 2.33 9.28
CA CYS A 87 20.53 2.59 8.32
C CYS A 87 20.36 3.98 7.68
N SER A 88 21.48 4.61 7.31
CA SER A 88 21.46 5.88 6.58
C SER A 88 20.73 5.77 5.25
N SER A 89 20.09 6.86 4.82
CA SER A 89 19.37 6.88 3.53
C SER A 89 20.28 6.62 2.33
N GLU A 90 21.56 7.00 2.41
CA GLU A 90 22.55 6.73 1.37
C GLU A 90 22.82 5.23 1.22
N TRP A 91 23.02 4.53 2.35
CA TRP A 91 23.21 3.09 2.36
C TRP A 91 21.98 2.36 1.82
N GLN A 92 20.78 2.79 2.22
CA GLN A 92 19.52 2.20 1.74
C GLN A 92 19.37 2.32 0.22
N ALA A 93 19.66 3.51 -0.32
CA ALA A 93 19.57 3.76 -1.76
C ALA A 93 20.60 2.93 -2.54
N PHE A 94 21.85 2.90 -2.06
CA PHE A 94 22.91 2.07 -2.63
C PHE A 94 22.53 0.59 -2.64
N TYR A 95 22.04 0.07 -1.52
CA TYR A 95 21.67 -1.32 -1.39
C TYR A 95 20.47 -1.70 -2.26
N ALA A 96 19.44 -0.84 -2.31
CA ALA A 96 18.27 -1.06 -3.17
C ALA A 96 18.65 -1.16 -4.65
N ASP A 97 19.57 -0.32 -5.11
CA ASP A 97 20.08 -0.38 -6.48
C ASP A 97 20.93 -1.64 -6.72
N ALA A 98 21.86 -1.97 -5.82
CA ALA A 98 22.65 -3.21 -5.90
C ALA A 98 21.76 -4.47 -5.93
N PHE A 99 20.74 -4.52 -5.09
CA PHE A 99 19.76 -5.59 -5.07
C PHE A 99 18.97 -5.69 -6.38
N THR A 100 18.53 -4.55 -6.93
CA THR A 100 17.80 -4.51 -8.20
C THR A 100 18.65 -5.05 -9.36
N ARG A 101 19.96 -4.72 -9.39
CA ARG A 101 20.91 -5.27 -10.36
C ARG A 101 21.06 -6.78 -10.17
N TYR A 102 21.30 -7.23 -8.94
CA TYR A 102 21.45 -8.65 -8.61
C TYR A 102 20.23 -9.48 -9.00
N LYS A 103 19.04 -8.99 -8.68
CA LYS A 103 17.76 -9.59 -9.05
C LYS A 103 17.63 -9.76 -10.57
N LYS A 104 17.92 -8.70 -11.35
CA LYS A 104 17.90 -8.77 -12.82
C LYS A 104 18.83 -9.84 -13.37
N THR A 105 20.04 -9.98 -12.81
CA THR A 105 20.98 -11.03 -13.20
C THR A 105 20.43 -12.41 -12.89
N LYS A 106 19.95 -12.64 -11.66
CA LYS A 106 19.46 -13.95 -11.21
C LYS A 106 18.15 -14.39 -11.88
N SER A 107 17.25 -13.48 -12.24
CA SER A 107 16.03 -13.83 -12.97
C SER A 107 16.30 -14.42 -14.36
N GLY A 108 17.45 -14.13 -14.99
CA GLY A 108 17.82 -14.65 -16.31
C GLY A 108 18.61 -15.97 -16.30
N LEU A 109 19.17 -16.36 -15.14
CA LEU A 109 19.97 -17.59 -15.00
C LEU A 109 19.06 -18.71 -14.51
N SER A 110 18.51 -19.53 -15.41
CA SER A 110 17.81 -20.76 -15.05
C SER A 110 18.83 -21.85 -14.72
N THR A 111 19.10 -22.08 -13.44
CA THR A 111 20.08 -23.08 -13.02
C THR A 111 19.44 -24.47 -12.95
N MET A 112 20.03 -25.45 -13.65
CA MET A 112 19.62 -26.86 -13.63
C MET A 112 20.01 -27.55 -12.31
N SER A 113 19.33 -27.20 -11.22
CA SER A 113 19.53 -27.88 -9.94
C SER A 113 18.79 -29.22 -9.86
N LYS A 114 19.39 -30.20 -9.17
CA LYS A 114 18.88 -31.57 -8.99
C LYS A 114 18.16 -31.79 -7.65
N THR A 115 18.22 -30.82 -6.73
CA THR A 115 17.57 -30.92 -5.41
C THR A 115 16.08 -30.68 -5.51
N ARG A 116 15.29 -31.51 -4.83
CA ARG A 116 13.84 -31.33 -4.70
C ARG A 116 13.57 -30.60 -3.38
N LEU A 117 12.98 -29.41 -3.49
CA LEU A 117 12.41 -28.71 -2.35
C LEU A 117 11.15 -29.46 -1.85
N PRO A 118 10.85 -29.41 -0.55
CA PRO A 118 9.63 -30.01 -0.02
C PRO A 118 8.40 -29.27 -0.56
N PRO A 119 7.24 -29.94 -0.69
CA PRO A 119 5.98 -29.28 -1.01
C PRO A 119 5.68 -28.15 -0.04
N VAL A 120 5.23 -26.99 -0.53
CA VAL A 120 4.94 -25.81 0.32
C VAL A 120 3.81 -26.06 1.33
N ALA A 121 2.98 -27.09 1.14
CA ALA A 121 1.96 -27.47 2.09
C ALA A 121 2.54 -28.06 3.39
N GLU A 122 3.76 -28.60 3.35
CA GLU A 122 4.38 -29.31 4.47
C GLU A 122 5.16 -28.33 5.36
N LYS A 123 4.41 -27.51 6.11
CA LYS A 123 4.94 -26.42 6.97
C LYS A 123 6.10 -26.87 7.87
N GLN A 124 6.01 -28.05 8.51
CA GLN A 124 7.04 -28.51 9.43
C GLN A 124 8.37 -28.86 8.72
N GLN A 125 8.31 -29.48 7.55
CA GLN A 125 9.52 -29.80 6.79
C GLN A 125 10.25 -28.54 6.33
N TRP A 126 9.48 -27.51 5.95
CA TRP A 126 10.04 -26.19 5.67
C TRP A 126 10.66 -25.55 6.91
N ARG A 127 10.03 -25.67 8.09
CA ARG A 127 10.62 -25.16 9.35
C ARG A 127 11.98 -25.80 9.61
N ASP A 128 12.07 -27.13 9.48
CA ASP A 128 13.32 -27.87 9.72
C ASP A 128 14.40 -27.54 8.67
N LEU A 129 13.99 -27.21 7.45
CA LEU A 129 14.89 -26.80 6.38
C LEU A 129 15.41 -25.36 6.57
N VAL A 130 14.51 -24.44 6.89
CA VAL A 130 14.80 -23.00 7.01
C VAL A 130 15.53 -22.68 8.31
N SER A 131 15.37 -23.50 9.36
CA SER A 131 16.10 -23.33 10.64
C SER A 131 17.57 -23.75 10.56
N LYS A 132 17.97 -24.48 9.51
CA LYS A 132 19.36 -24.91 9.31
C LYS A 132 20.19 -23.78 8.70
N PRO A 133 21.52 -23.74 8.93
CA PRO A 133 22.39 -22.80 8.24
C PRO A 133 22.27 -23.00 6.73
N VAL A 134 22.23 -21.88 6.01
CA VAL A 134 21.98 -21.86 4.58
C VAL A 134 23.16 -22.47 3.84
N THR A 135 22.88 -23.40 2.93
CA THR A 135 23.83 -23.86 1.92
C THR A 135 23.43 -23.31 0.56
N ASP A 136 24.37 -22.69 -0.15
CA ASP A 136 24.13 -21.88 -1.37
C ASP A 136 23.26 -22.59 -2.42
N ASN A 137 23.45 -23.89 -2.61
CA ASN A 137 22.77 -24.65 -3.66
C ASN A 137 21.25 -24.77 -3.48
N LYS A 138 20.72 -24.57 -2.26
CA LYS A 138 19.29 -24.73 -1.97
C LYS A 138 18.48 -23.46 -2.16
N LEU A 139 19.12 -22.29 -2.09
CA LEU A 139 18.42 -21.01 -2.28
C LEU A 139 18.08 -20.77 -3.74
N ASP A 140 18.96 -21.19 -4.66
CA ASP A 140 18.72 -21.09 -6.10
C ASP A 140 17.54 -21.98 -6.55
N ASP A 141 17.19 -23.03 -5.79
CA ASP A 141 16.02 -23.88 -6.06
C ASP A 141 14.69 -23.12 -5.95
N LEU A 142 14.65 -22.01 -5.20
CA LEU A 142 13.46 -21.16 -5.04
C LEU A 142 13.01 -20.53 -6.36
N GLN A 143 13.90 -20.38 -7.35
CA GLN A 143 13.56 -19.85 -8.66
C GLN A 143 12.45 -20.66 -9.36
N LYS A 144 12.34 -21.95 -9.06
CA LYS A 144 11.34 -22.85 -9.66
C LYS A 144 9.98 -22.77 -8.95
N MET A 145 9.90 -22.10 -7.79
CA MET A 145 8.66 -21.98 -7.04
C MET A 145 7.74 -20.95 -7.68
N LYS A 146 6.44 -21.21 -7.62
CA LYS A 146 5.44 -20.24 -8.06
C LYS A 146 5.39 -19.07 -7.07
N GLN A 147 5.01 -17.89 -7.55
CA GLN A 147 4.86 -16.69 -6.71
C GLN A 147 3.98 -16.94 -5.47
N LYS A 148 2.87 -17.66 -5.63
CA LYS A 148 1.98 -18.04 -4.51
C LYS A 148 2.71 -18.86 -3.44
N ASP A 149 3.59 -19.76 -3.85
CA ASP A 149 4.32 -20.64 -2.95
C ASP A 149 5.44 -19.86 -2.23
N LEU A 150 6.12 -18.95 -2.93
CA LEU A 150 7.08 -18.02 -2.32
C LEU A 150 6.40 -17.16 -1.24
N LEU A 151 5.24 -16.59 -1.54
CA LEU A 151 4.47 -15.77 -0.59
C LEU A 151 3.98 -16.60 0.61
N LEU A 152 3.57 -17.86 0.39
CA LEU A 152 3.19 -18.76 1.48
C LEU A 152 4.39 -19.11 2.37
N LEU A 153 5.55 -19.37 1.79
CA LEU A 153 6.78 -19.58 2.53
C LEU A 153 7.16 -18.34 3.36
N MET A 154 7.05 -17.13 2.79
CA MET A 154 7.29 -15.89 3.54
C MET A 154 6.33 -15.72 4.72
N LYS A 155 5.06 -16.15 4.60
CA LYS A 155 4.11 -16.17 5.74
C LYS A 155 4.59 -17.11 6.84
N TYR A 156 5.07 -18.30 6.49
CA TYR A 156 5.59 -19.23 7.48
C TYR A 156 6.85 -18.69 8.16
N ILE A 157 7.79 -18.13 7.39
CA ILE A 157 9.02 -17.54 7.96
C ILE A 157 8.67 -16.38 8.90
N ARG A 158 7.69 -15.54 8.54
CA ARG A 158 7.17 -14.51 9.45
C ARG A 158 6.70 -15.09 10.77
N GLU A 159 5.88 -16.15 10.74
CA GLU A 159 5.37 -16.79 11.94
C GLU A 159 6.51 -17.34 12.79
N TRP A 160 7.48 -18.04 12.19
CA TRP A 160 8.63 -18.59 12.91
C TRP A 160 9.57 -17.52 13.46
N LEU A 161 9.73 -16.40 12.75
CA LEU A 161 10.55 -15.27 13.21
C LEU A 161 9.99 -14.66 14.51
N LEU A 162 8.66 -14.61 14.64
CA LEU A 162 7.99 -14.10 15.84
C LEU A 162 7.91 -15.13 16.97
N GLU A 163 7.85 -16.43 16.65
CA GLU A 163 7.83 -17.53 17.63
C GLU A 163 9.21 -17.83 18.23
N THR A 164 10.29 -17.57 17.49
CA THR A 164 11.65 -17.95 17.88
C THR A 164 12.25 -16.96 18.87
N GLU A 165 12.70 -17.48 20.01
CA GLU A 165 13.54 -16.77 20.99
C GLU A 165 15.05 -16.99 20.74
N GLN A 166 15.40 -17.96 19.88
CA GLN A 166 16.78 -18.33 19.60
C GLN A 166 17.37 -17.49 18.45
N GLU A 167 18.23 -16.53 18.80
CA GLU A 167 18.84 -15.60 17.83
C GLU A 167 19.61 -16.30 16.69
N GLN A 168 20.18 -17.49 16.96
CA GLN A 168 20.91 -18.29 15.96
C GLN A 168 20.10 -18.61 14.69
N HIS A 169 18.77 -18.57 14.75
CA HIS A 169 17.92 -18.82 13.58
C HIS A 169 17.60 -17.56 12.77
N TYR A 170 17.86 -16.36 13.30
CA TYR A 170 17.58 -15.10 12.60
C TYR A 170 18.38 -14.97 11.30
N GLU A 171 19.64 -15.40 11.30
CA GLU A 171 20.47 -15.41 10.10
C GLU A 171 19.85 -16.28 9.00
N SER A 172 19.48 -17.53 9.33
CA SER A 172 18.85 -18.40 8.34
C SER A 172 17.52 -17.85 7.86
N PHE A 173 16.65 -17.37 8.76
CA PHE A 173 15.34 -16.83 8.38
C PHE A 173 15.47 -15.60 7.47
N THR A 174 16.36 -14.68 7.79
CA THR A 174 16.60 -13.47 6.96
C THR A 174 17.22 -13.82 5.61
N ALA A 175 18.12 -14.80 5.55
CA ALA A 175 18.68 -15.29 4.29
C ALA A 175 17.61 -15.94 3.39
N TRP A 176 16.73 -16.78 3.94
CA TRP A 176 15.60 -17.35 3.19
C TRP A 176 14.62 -16.26 2.73
N LEU A 177 14.30 -15.28 3.57
CA LEU A 177 13.49 -14.12 3.17
C LEU A 177 14.14 -13.34 2.03
N TYR A 178 15.44 -13.07 2.12
CA TYR A 178 16.20 -12.41 1.07
C TYR A 178 16.08 -13.17 -0.25
N SER A 179 16.29 -14.49 -0.24
CA SER A 179 16.17 -15.31 -1.45
C SER A 179 14.75 -15.33 -2.00
N CYS A 180 13.71 -15.40 -1.15
CA CYS A 180 12.33 -15.24 -1.60
C CYS A 180 12.12 -13.88 -2.29
N LEU A 181 12.64 -12.78 -1.74
CA LEU A 181 12.52 -11.44 -2.31
C LEU A 181 13.24 -11.29 -3.66
N VAL A 182 14.37 -11.99 -3.85
CA VAL A 182 15.09 -12.04 -5.12
C VAL A 182 14.21 -12.63 -6.22
N PHE A 183 13.55 -13.76 -5.95
CA PHE A 183 12.73 -14.47 -6.94
C PHE A 183 11.27 -14.02 -7.00
N LEU A 184 10.83 -13.13 -6.10
CA LEU A 184 9.49 -12.58 -6.10
C LEU A 184 9.27 -11.63 -7.28
N ASP A 185 8.17 -11.78 -8.02
CA ASP A 185 7.82 -10.86 -9.10
C ASP A 185 7.51 -9.45 -8.54
N PRO A 186 8.09 -8.36 -9.08
CA PRO A 186 7.73 -7.00 -8.67
C PRO A 186 6.26 -6.62 -8.98
N VAL A 187 5.61 -7.29 -9.93
CA VAL A 187 4.19 -7.07 -10.24
C VAL A 187 3.35 -7.85 -9.22
N MET A 188 2.87 -7.13 -8.20
CA MET A 188 2.18 -7.71 -7.06
C MET A 188 0.74 -7.22 -6.97
N THR A 189 -0.16 -8.10 -6.53
CA THR A 189 -1.51 -7.68 -6.17
C THR A 189 -1.49 -6.94 -4.83
N PHE A 190 -2.61 -6.26 -4.50
CA PHE A 190 -2.78 -5.67 -3.17
C PHE A 190 -2.66 -6.71 -2.05
N SER A 191 -3.22 -7.92 -2.26
CA SER A 191 -3.12 -9.01 -1.29
C SER A 191 -1.67 -9.43 -1.06
N ASP A 192 -0.88 -9.53 -2.12
CA ASP A 192 0.52 -9.93 -2.03
C ASP A 192 1.36 -8.85 -1.34
N SER A 193 1.08 -7.59 -1.64
CA SER A 193 1.72 -6.43 -0.99
C SER A 193 1.42 -6.42 0.51
N SER A 194 0.18 -6.76 0.91
CA SER A 194 -0.18 -6.91 2.33
C SER A 194 0.66 -7.98 3.05
N ILE A 195 0.98 -9.09 2.37
CA ILE A 195 1.86 -10.13 2.93
C ILE A 195 3.26 -9.56 3.17
N LEU A 196 3.84 -8.85 2.21
CA LEU A 196 5.16 -8.22 2.36
C LEU A 196 5.19 -7.22 3.50
N ARG A 197 4.15 -6.38 3.62
CA ARG A 197 4.03 -5.42 4.73
C ARG A 197 4.01 -6.14 6.07
N ASN A 198 3.27 -7.24 6.19
CA ASN A 198 3.19 -8.02 7.42
C ASN A 198 4.50 -8.75 7.77
N VAL A 199 5.26 -9.19 6.76
CA VAL A 199 6.62 -9.74 6.94
C VAL A 199 7.56 -8.64 7.42
N CYS A 200 7.57 -7.48 6.75
CA CYS A 200 8.42 -6.35 7.12
C CYS A 200 8.13 -5.84 8.53
N ARG A 201 6.85 -5.73 8.92
CA ARG A 201 6.46 -5.39 10.31
C ARG A 201 6.99 -6.39 11.33
N ALA A 202 6.96 -7.69 11.04
CA ALA A 202 7.54 -8.68 11.93
C ALA A 202 9.06 -8.55 12.04
N VAL A 203 9.76 -8.23 10.94
CA VAL A 203 11.20 -7.95 10.96
C VAL A 203 11.51 -6.68 11.76
N ILE A 204 10.69 -5.63 11.64
CA ILE A 204 10.82 -4.40 12.44
C ILE A 204 10.63 -4.71 13.94
N GLU A 205 9.63 -5.52 14.29
CA GLU A 205 9.37 -5.93 15.66
C GLU A 205 10.56 -6.73 16.24
N VAL A 206 11.10 -7.68 15.48
CA VAL A 206 12.25 -8.49 15.91
C VAL A 206 13.51 -7.64 16.01
N ARG A 207 13.74 -6.71 15.08
CA ARG A 207 14.84 -5.72 15.15
C ARG A 207 14.75 -4.87 16.42
N ALA A 208 13.56 -4.39 16.75
CA ALA A 208 13.34 -3.59 17.95
C ALA A 208 13.61 -4.39 19.24
N LYS A 209 13.27 -5.69 19.25
CA LYS A 209 13.58 -6.60 20.36
C LYS A 209 15.07 -6.91 20.49
N ALA A 210 15.77 -7.08 19.36
CA ALA A 210 17.19 -7.42 19.32
C ALA A 210 18.10 -6.27 19.77
N GLY A 211 17.67 -5.01 19.57
CA GLY A 211 18.42 -3.82 19.99
C GLY A 211 19.59 -3.46 19.06
N PRO A 212 20.29 -2.34 19.35
CA PRO A 212 21.32 -1.77 18.48
C PRO A 212 22.63 -2.56 18.43
N ASP A 213 22.93 -3.33 19.49
CA ASP A 213 24.17 -4.12 19.59
C ASP A 213 24.05 -5.52 18.96
N SER A 214 22.90 -5.86 18.39
CA SER A 214 22.67 -7.17 17.80
C SER A 214 23.54 -7.39 16.56
N PRO A 215 24.24 -8.54 16.44
CA PRO A 215 24.99 -8.89 15.23
C PRO A 215 24.08 -9.12 14.01
N HIS A 216 22.76 -9.25 14.22
CA HIS A 216 21.77 -9.49 13.18
C HIS A 216 21.10 -8.21 12.63
N LEU A 217 21.45 -7.05 13.20
CA LEU A 217 20.89 -5.75 12.80
C LEU A 217 21.05 -5.45 11.30
N PRO A 218 22.22 -5.69 10.66
CA PRO A 218 22.38 -5.48 9.22
C PRO A 218 21.40 -6.31 8.38
N GLN A 219 21.17 -7.58 8.76
CA GLN A 219 20.30 -8.51 8.04
C GLN A 219 18.85 -8.03 8.08
N PHE A 220 18.38 -7.55 9.24
CA PHE A 220 17.04 -6.96 9.36
C PHE A 220 16.89 -5.71 8.51
N ASN A 221 17.88 -4.82 8.55
CA ASN A 221 17.87 -3.58 7.79
C ASN A 221 17.94 -3.82 6.27
N ILE A 222 18.64 -4.86 5.82
CA ILE A 222 18.61 -5.33 4.43
C ILE A 222 17.18 -5.67 3.99
N VAL A 223 16.49 -6.53 4.74
CA VAL A 223 15.14 -6.98 4.40
C VAL A 223 14.15 -5.81 4.39
N ILE A 224 14.20 -4.94 5.41
CA ILE A 224 13.34 -3.75 5.51
C ILE A 224 13.59 -2.79 4.34
N THR A 225 14.85 -2.57 3.98
CA THR A 225 15.25 -1.70 2.86
C THR A 225 14.72 -2.23 1.53
N ILE A 226 14.84 -3.55 1.29
CA ILE A 226 14.32 -4.17 0.06
C ILE A 226 12.80 -3.97 -0.01
N VAL A 227 12.06 -4.30 1.03
CA VAL A 227 10.59 -4.20 1.01
C VAL A 227 10.14 -2.74 0.82
N SER A 228 10.76 -1.80 1.51
CA SER A 228 10.36 -0.39 1.45
C SER A 228 10.75 0.31 0.14
N ARG A 229 11.99 0.13 -0.32
CA ARG A 229 12.52 0.85 -1.50
C ARG A 229 12.25 0.11 -2.81
N VAL A 230 12.40 -1.21 -2.85
CA VAL A 230 12.32 -1.99 -4.10
C VAL A 230 10.87 -2.38 -4.42
N PHE A 231 10.08 -2.72 -3.40
CA PHE A 231 8.66 -3.07 -3.55
C PHE A 231 7.71 -1.90 -3.23
N GLY A 232 8.25 -0.69 -3.09
CA GLY A 232 7.47 0.56 -2.99
C GLY A 232 6.65 0.73 -1.71
N GLN A 233 6.99 0.02 -0.62
CA GLN A 233 6.32 0.14 0.67
C GLN A 233 7.01 1.20 1.55
N SER A 234 7.12 2.44 1.06
CA SER A 234 7.88 3.51 1.70
C SER A 234 7.33 3.96 3.06
N ASP A 235 6.07 3.65 3.35
CA ASP A 235 5.39 3.98 4.61
C ASP A 235 5.78 3.06 5.79
N LEU A 236 6.68 2.10 5.57
CA LEU A 236 7.14 1.16 6.61
C LEU A 236 8.49 1.55 7.24
N MET A 237 9.13 2.63 6.77
CA MET A 237 10.41 3.11 7.31
C MET A 237 10.26 4.31 8.22
#